data_AF-A0AAP2HP34-F1
#
_entry.id   AF-A0AAP2HP34-F1
#
_cell.length_a   1.000
_cell.length_b   1.000
_cell.length_c   1.000
_cell.angle_alpha   90.00
_cell.angle_beta   90.00
_cell.angle_gamma   90.00
#
_symmetry.space_group_name_H-M   'P 1'
#
loop_
_entity.id
_entity.type
_entity.pdbx_description
1 polymer ?
#
loop_
_entity_poly.entity_id
_entity_poly.type
_entity_poly.pdbx_seq_one_letter_code
_entity_poly.pdbx_strand_id
1 'polypeptide(L)'
;MANNNFKPFAAAGGANVMTQADYEALAALLTGFQSGTAKSDQLNKVWRQSSIMSAVLAQFIVDLTGQDAIDDGTTATLLANLKTAVQAQSAAVVGQARNVAMSVTAASANATLTADEIVVGTALGGQKYVLGAFSKTINLATTGAGGMDTGSAPLSGYVALYAIYNPSTGASALLATNATASIAPNIYGGGNAPAGYTASALLTVVPTTAGGLFVPLNVLDRTIRTGVRATANISTQTSSPISISLSAIVPLNARKTSLVVNCAGSTAGSVFCNIYETINGVGQHQLASNPNTGLTETLENVCMPSPQTVWYTAGAGGTMTLSITSSGYEL
;
A
#
# COMPACT_ATOMS: atom_id res chain seq x y z
N MET A 1 32.05 -6.15 1.60
CA MET A 1 31.14 -6.90 2.49
C MET A 1 31.11 -6.17 3.81
N ALA A 2 29.94 -6.05 4.44
CA ALA A 2 29.83 -5.49 5.77
C ALA A 2 30.58 -6.34 6.80
N ASN A 3 31.07 -5.70 7.86
CA ASN A 3 32.01 -6.23 8.82
C ASN A 3 31.36 -6.45 10.19
N ASN A 4 31.68 -7.58 10.81
CA ASN A 4 31.29 -7.91 12.18
C ASN A 4 32.50 -7.79 13.10
N ASN A 5 32.53 -6.81 14.00
CA ASN A 5 33.64 -6.61 14.95
C ASN A 5 33.51 -7.48 16.21
N PHE A 6 32.32 -8.00 16.51
CA PHE A 6 32.07 -8.83 17.68
C PHE A 6 32.51 -10.27 17.39
N LYS A 7 33.58 -10.71 18.06
CA LYS A 7 34.19 -12.02 17.82
C LYS A 7 33.94 -13.00 18.97
N PRO A 8 33.68 -14.29 18.68
CA PRO A 8 33.68 -15.32 19.70
C PRO A 8 35.05 -15.43 20.38
N PHE A 9 35.06 -15.34 21.71
CA PHE A 9 36.26 -15.52 22.54
C PHE A 9 36.42 -16.99 22.95
N ALA A 10 37.66 -17.50 22.96
CA ALA A 10 37.98 -18.89 23.34
C ALA A 10 37.18 -19.98 22.58
N ALA A 11 36.87 -19.73 21.31
CA ALA A 11 36.10 -20.64 20.46
C ALA A 11 36.93 -21.72 19.75
N ALA A 12 38.26 -21.57 19.71
CA ALA A 12 39.15 -22.54 19.07
C ALA A 12 39.23 -23.87 19.86
N GLY A 13 39.46 -24.96 19.14
CA GLY A 13 39.75 -26.26 19.75
C GLY A 13 40.99 -26.17 20.66
N GLY A 14 40.92 -26.78 21.85
CA GLY A 14 42.00 -26.73 22.84
C GLY A 14 42.05 -25.46 23.69
N ALA A 15 41.11 -24.53 23.54
CA ALA A 15 40.99 -23.40 24.46
C ALA A 15 40.75 -23.89 25.90
N ASN A 16 41.41 -23.24 26.87
CA ASN A 16 41.25 -23.54 28.30
C ASN A 16 39.85 -23.09 28.78
N VAL A 17 38.85 -23.95 28.60
CA VAL A 17 37.44 -23.65 28.88
C VAL A 17 36.83 -24.83 29.62
N MET A 18 36.16 -24.55 30.74
CA MET A 18 35.43 -25.55 31.52
C MET A 18 34.39 -26.29 30.64
N THR A 19 34.16 -27.57 30.95
CA THR A 19 33.15 -28.38 30.23
C THR A 19 31.74 -27.80 30.43
N GLN A 20 30.78 -28.22 29.60
CA GLN A 20 29.40 -27.77 29.78
C GLN A 20 28.78 -28.34 31.07
N ALA A 21 29.01 -29.62 31.35
CA ALA A 21 28.48 -30.29 32.53
C ALA A 21 29.01 -29.66 33.85
N ASP A 22 30.32 -29.40 33.93
CA ASP A 22 30.92 -28.77 35.11
C ASP A 22 30.42 -27.33 35.31
N TYR A 23 30.18 -26.61 34.22
CA TYR A 23 29.65 -25.25 34.27
C TYR A 23 28.20 -25.22 34.77
N GLU A 24 27.34 -26.12 34.29
CA GLU A 24 25.94 -26.25 34.73
C GLU A 24 25.83 -26.63 36.22
N ALA A 25 26.82 -27.35 36.76
CA ALA A 25 26.93 -27.69 38.17
C ALA A 25 27.61 -26.60 39.03
N LEU A 26 28.15 -25.54 38.42
CA LEU A 26 28.97 -24.55 39.11
C LEU A 26 28.09 -23.65 40.01
N ALA A 27 28.32 -23.67 41.32
CA ALA A 27 27.58 -22.83 42.28
C ALA A 27 27.67 -21.31 42.00
N ALA A 28 28.73 -20.87 41.32
CA ALA A 28 28.92 -19.48 40.90
C ALA A 28 27.90 -19.03 39.83
N LEU A 29 27.15 -19.93 39.18
CA LEU A 29 26.02 -19.54 38.33
C LEU A 29 24.93 -18.80 39.12
N LEU A 30 24.74 -19.14 40.40
CA LEU A 30 23.73 -18.50 41.25
C LEU A 30 24.26 -17.23 41.92
N THR A 31 25.51 -17.26 42.36
CA THR A 31 26.06 -16.23 43.28
C THR A 31 27.12 -15.34 42.63
N GLY A 32 27.57 -15.64 41.41
CA GLY A 32 28.76 -15.06 40.82
C GLY A 32 30.05 -15.56 41.48
N PHE A 33 31.20 -15.26 40.87
CA PHE A 33 32.50 -15.56 41.46
C PHE A 33 32.72 -14.70 42.73
N GLN A 34 32.99 -15.36 43.85
CA GLN A 34 33.30 -14.72 45.12
C GLN A 34 34.81 -14.41 45.24
N SER A 35 35.22 -13.71 46.30
CA SER A 35 36.64 -13.44 46.56
C SER A 35 37.46 -14.73 46.62
N GLY A 36 38.57 -14.79 45.89
CA GLY A 36 39.44 -15.96 45.83
C GLY A 36 40.22 -16.04 44.52
N THR A 37 40.80 -17.20 44.24
CA THR A 37 41.58 -17.44 43.02
C THR A 37 40.68 -17.51 41.79
N ALA A 38 40.90 -16.61 40.83
CA ALA A 38 40.22 -16.64 39.53
C ALA A 38 40.69 -17.83 38.70
N LYS A 39 39.81 -18.80 38.46
CA LYS A 39 40.10 -19.95 37.60
C LYS A 39 39.85 -19.58 36.13
N SER A 40 40.90 -19.61 35.31
CA SER A 40 40.85 -19.12 33.94
C SER A 40 39.92 -19.94 33.03
N ASP A 41 39.75 -21.24 33.28
CA ASP A 41 38.80 -22.11 32.57
C ASP A 41 37.34 -21.73 32.82
N GLN A 42 37.02 -21.34 34.05
CA GLN A 42 35.70 -20.84 34.46
C GLN A 42 35.42 -19.45 33.87
N LEU A 43 36.39 -18.53 33.92
CA LEU A 43 36.25 -17.20 33.33
C LEU A 43 36.10 -17.27 31.80
N ASN A 44 36.96 -18.04 31.13
CA ASN A 44 36.89 -18.24 29.69
C ASN A 44 35.54 -18.86 29.27
N LYS A 45 34.91 -19.68 30.12
CA LYS A 45 33.57 -20.22 29.85
C LYS A 45 32.50 -19.13 29.81
N VAL A 46 32.49 -18.23 30.79
CA VAL A 46 31.55 -17.09 30.85
C VAL A 46 31.78 -16.12 29.69
N TRP A 47 33.05 -15.76 29.42
CA TRP A 47 33.41 -14.91 28.29
C TRP A 47 33.06 -15.54 26.95
N ARG A 48 33.23 -16.85 26.80
CA ARG A 48 32.85 -17.57 25.58
C ARG A 48 31.34 -17.54 25.36
N GLN A 49 30.52 -17.86 26.36
CA GLN A 49 29.06 -17.84 26.20
C GLN A 49 28.54 -16.45 25.81
N SER A 50 29.03 -15.40 26.46
CA SER A 50 28.64 -14.02 26.16
C SER A 50 29.10 -13.56 24.77
N SER A 51 30.39 -13.74 24.46
CA SER A 51 30.96 -13.31 23.16
C SER A 51 30.40 -14.07 21.96
N ILE A 52 30.02 -15.34 22.11
CA ILE A 52 29.32 -16.08 21.04
C ILE A 52 27.96 -15.44 20.74
N MET A 53 27.15 -15.14 21.77
CA MET A 53 25.85 -14.50 21.56
C MET A 53 26.00 -13.11 20.92
N SER A 54 26.98 -12.32 21.36
CA SER A 54 27.29 -11.02 20.74
C SER A 54 27.68 -11.17 19.27
N ALA A 55 28.55 -12.12 18.94
CA ALA A 55 28.98 -12.37 17.57
C ALA A 55 27.82 -12.83 16.67
N VAL A 56 26.90 -13.66 17.18
CA VAL A 56 25.70 -14.12 16.46
C VAL A 56 24.76 -12.95 16.16
N LEU A 57 24.46 -12.11 17.14
CA LEU A 57 23.60 -10.94 16.94
C LEU A 57 24.22 -9.93 15.97
N ALA A 58 25.53 -9.71 16.07
CA ALA A 58 26.26 -8.85 15.15
C ALA A 58 26.29 -9.42 13.72
N GLN A 59 26.40 -10.74 13.57
CA GLN A 59 26.32 -11.38 12.25
C GLN A 59 24.91 -11.30 11.67
N PHE A 60 23.88 -11.49 12.49
CA PHE A 60 22.49 -11.32 12.10
C PHE A 60 22.21 -9.91 11.53
N ILE A 61 22.81 -8.87 12.15
CA ILE A 61 22.78 -7.50 11.62
C ILE A 61 23.41 -7.45 10.23
N VAL A 62 24.67 -7.90 10.11
CA VAL A 62 25.43 -7.87 8.86
C VAL A 62 24.68 -8.55 7.73
N ASP A 63 24.13 -9.74 7.99
CA ASP A 63 23.46 -10.57 6.99
C ASP A 63 22.15 -9.95 6.50
N LEU A 64 21.34 -9.38 7.41
CA LEU A 64 20.01 -8.88 7.05
C LEU A 64 19.97 -7.41 6.64
N THR A 65 20.95 -6.60 7.03
CA THR A 65 20.96 -5.16 6.67
C THR A 65 22.08 -4.79 5.72
N GLY A 66 23.11 -5.63 5.56
CA GLY A 66 24.32 -5.28 4.81
C GLY A 66 25.10 -4.12 5.43
N GLN A 67 24.89 -3.82 6.73
CA GLN A 67 25.57 -2.76 7.47
C GLN A 67 26.57 -3.34 8.47
N ASP A 68 27.60 -2.58 8.79
CA ASP A 68 28.61 -2.99 9.76
C ASP A 68 28.03 -3.09 11.19
N ALA A 69 28.50 -4.09 11.93
CA ALA A 69 28.35 -4.19 13.37
C ALA A 69 29.69 -3.82 14.04
N ILE A 70 29.86 -2.53 14.31
CA ILE A 70 31.11 -1.93 14.79
C ILE A 70 31.17 -1.96 16.33
N ASP A 71 32.34 -2.30 16.87
CA ASP A 71 32.63 -2.24 18.31
C ASP A 71 33.42 -0.96 18.62
N ASP A 72 32.75 0.19 18.65
CA ASP A 72 33.32 1.51 18.96
C ASP A 72 32.90 2.06 20.34
N GLY A 73 32.23 1.21 21.13
CA GLY A 73 31.66 1.59 22.43
C GLY A 73 30.34 2.35 22.37
N THR A 74 29.79 2.64 21.18
CA THR A 74 28.48 3.27 21.02
C THR A 74 27.38 2.24 20.70
N THR A 75 26.21 2.38 21.32
CA THR A 75 25.12 1.40 21.18
C THR A 75 24.01 1.85 20.23
N ALA A 76 23.95 3.14 19.89
CA ALA A 76 22.86 3.72 19.12
C ALA A 76 22.77 3.13 17.70
N THR A 77 23.90 3.12 16.97
CA THR A 77 23.97 2.57 15.61
C THR A 77 23.73 1.07 15.60
N LEU A 78 24.35 0.34 16.54
CA LEU A 78 24.18 -1.11 16.66
C LEU A 78 22.72 -1.49 16.94
N LEU A 79 22.05 -0.77 17.84
CA LEU A 79 20.63 -0.97 18.14
C LEU A 79 19.74 -0.62 16.94
N ALA A 80 20.04 0.47 16.21
CA ALA A 80 19.30 0.83 15.01
C ALA A 80 19.41 -0.26 13.93
N ASN A 81 20.61 -0.77 13.69
CA ASN A 81 20.86 -1.84 12.74
C ASN A 81 20.19 -3.15 13.18
N LEU A 82 20.22 -3.50 14.48
CA LEU A 82 19.52 -4.67 15.01
C LEU A 82 18.00 -4.58 14.78
N LYS A 83 17.40 -3.41 15.02
CA LYS A 83 15.97 -3.19 14.75
C LYS A 83 15.65 -3.37 13.27
N THR A 84 16.49 -2.87 12.37
CA THR A 84 16.35 -3.07 10.93
C THR A 84 16.47 -4.54 10.55
N ALA A 85 17.44 -5.28 11.10
CA ALA A 85 17.61 -6.71 10.85
C ALA A 85 16.36 -7.52 11.26
N VAL A 86 15.84 -7.28 12.47
CA VAL A 86 14.61 -7.94 12.94
C VAL A 86 13.42 -7.61 12.03
N GLN A 87 13.32 -6.37 11.55
CA GLN A 87 12.25 -5.97 10.63
C GLN A 87 12.41 -6.52 9.21
N ALA A 88 13.64 -6.69 8.72
CA ALA A 88 13.91 -7.29 7.41
C ALA A 88 13.36 -8.74 7.35
N GLN A 89 13.30 -9.42 8.49
CA GLN A 89 12.69 -10.75 8.60
C GLN A 89 11.15 -10.72 8.52
N SER A 90 10.51 -9.55 8.65
CA SER A 90 9.05 -9.40 8.59
C SER A 90 8.50 -9.53 7.16
N ALA A 91 7.57 -10.47 6.98
CA ALA A 91 6.82 -10.69 5.74
C ALA A 91 5.70 -9.66 5.49
N ALA A 92 5.53 -8.66 6.37
CA ALA A 92 4.50 -7.64 6.18
C ALA A 92 4.73 -6.86 4.88
N VAL A 93 3.66 -6.53 4.16
CA VAL A 93 3.71 -5.75 2.92
C VAL A 93 2.98 -4.44 3.15
N VAL A 94 3.66 -3.32 2.93
CA VAL A 94 3.06 -1.98 3.05
C VAL A 94 1.79 -1.89 2.21
N GLY A 95 0.72 -1.33 2.78
CA GLY A 95 -0.56 -1.18 2.11
C GLY A 95 -1.48 -2.39 2.23
N GLN A 96 -1.01 -3.51 2.79
CA GLN A 96 -1.88 -4.56 3.27
C GLN A 96 -2.69 -4.06 4.46
N ALA A 97 -3.98 -4.33 4.43
CA ALA A 97 -4.92 -3.96 5.46
C ALA A 97 -6.05 -4.99 5.54
N ARG A 98 -6.76 -5.01 6.66
CA ARG A 98 -7.90 -5.90 6.88
C ARG A 98 -9.14 -5.09 7.21
N ASN A 99 -10.25 -5.43 6.54
CA ASN A 99 -11.57 -4.84 6.77
C ASN A 99 -11.54 -3.31 6.64
N VAL A 100 -10.90 -2.79 5.59
CA VAL A 100 -10.91 -1.34 5.37
C VAL A 100 -12.32 -0.92 5.00
N ALA A 101 -12.87 0.07 5.69
CA ALA A 101 -14.20 0.56 5.44
C ALA A 101 -14.27 2.09 5.56
N MET A 102 -15.01 2.72 4.65
CA MET A 102 -15.37 4.13 4.72
C MET A 102 -16.71 4.31 4.00
N SER A 103 -17.65 5.03 4.62
CA SER A 103 -18.93 5.36 3.98
C SER A 103 -19.20 6.85 4.08
N VAL A 104 -19.65 7.43 2.98
CA VAL A 104 -20.09 8.81 2.86
C VAL A 104 -21.49 8.77 2.26
N THR A 105 -22.51 9.13 3.03
CA THR A 105 -23.92 9.00 2.63
C THR A 105 -24.44 10.21 1.85
N ALA A 106 -23.80 11.37 2.02
CA ALA A 106 -24.08 12.61 1.32
C ALA A 106 -22.77 13.37 1.08
N ALA A 107 -22.73 14.26 0.08
CA ALA A 107 -21.54 15.05 -0.21
C ALA A 107 -21.04 15.77 1.05
N SER A 108 -19.79 15.52 1.44
CA SER A 108 -19.24 15.95 2.73
C SER A 108 -17.74 16.21 2.63
N ALA A 109 -17.26 17.22 3.36
CA ALA A 109 -15.82 17.42 3.54
C ALA A 109 -15.23 16.38 4.50
N ASN A 110 -16.06 15.82 5.38
CA ASN A 110 -15.66 14.88 6.43
C ASN A 110 -15.96 13.44 6.04
N ALA A 111 -15.04 12.54 6.38
CA ALA A 111 -15.24 11.11 6.35
C ALA A 111 -14.49 10.43 7.50
N THR A 112 -14.90 9.21 7.87
CA THR A 112 -14.14 8.33 8.76
C THR A 112 -13.78 7.07 7.99
N LEU A 113 -12.51 6.70 8.04
CA LEU A 113 -12.02 5.42 7.53
C LEU A 113 -11.57 4.56 8.69
N THR A 114 -12.03 3.32 8.69
CA THR A 114 -11.70 2.29 9.66
C THR A 114 -10.98 1.12 9.02
N ALA A 115 -10.15 0.43 9.78
CA ALA A 115 -9.58 -0.87 9.43
C ALA A 115 -9.17 -1.60 10.73
N ASP A 116 -9.23 -2.92 10.72
CA ASP A 116 -8.80 -3.72 11.87
C ASP A 116 -7.28 -3.68 12.01
N GLU A 117 -6.58 -3.74 10.87
CA GLU A 117 -5.13 -3.70 10.82
C GLU A 117 -4.66 -3.02 9.52
N ILE A 118 -3.58 -2.23 9.60
CA ILE A 118 -2.92 -1.61 8.45
C ILE A 118 -1.41 -1.74 8.60
N VAL A 119 -0.73 -2.20 7.55
CA VAL A 119 0.74 -2.14 7.45
C VAL A 119 1.15 -0.83 6.79
N VAL A 120 1.84 0.03 7.53
CA VAL A 120 2.49 1.25 7.04
C VAL A 120 4.01 1.06 6.99
N GLY A 121 4.70 1.82 6.15
CA GLY A 121 6.16 1.77 6.09
C GLY A 121 6.79 3.11 5.74
N THR A 122 8.11 3.23 5.96
CA THR A 122 8.87 4.43 5.60
C THR A 122 9.25 4.46 4.12
N ALA A 123 9.34 3.28 3.49
CA ALA A 123 9.59 3.08 2.07
C ALA A 123 9.11 1.68 1.66
N LEU A 124 9.01 1.43 0.34
CA LEU A 124 8.80 0.07 -0.16
C LEU A 124 10.01 -0.80 0.22
N GLY A 125 9.77 -1.94 0.86
CA GLY A 125 10.84 -2.79 1.40
C GLY A 125 11.59 -2.21 2.61
N GLY A 126 11.22 -1.01 3.07
CA GLY A 126 11.83 -0.35 4.24
C GLY A 126 11.23 -0.81 5.57
N GLN A 127 11.45 0.01 6.61
CA GLN A 127 10.92 -0.24 7.95
C GLN A 127 9.39 -0.21 7.94
N LYS A 128 8.78 -1.14 8.69
CA LYS A 128 7.34 -1.41 8.64
C LYS A 128 6.74 -1.35 10.04
N TYR A 129 5.50 -0.89 10.12
CA TYR A 129 4.72 -0.81 11.35
C TYR A 129 3.32 -1.34 11.09
N VAL A 130 2.79 -2.07 12.06
CA VAL A 130 1.43 -2.61 12.03
C VAL A 130 0.57 -1.78 12.97
N LEU A 131 -0.46 -1.14 12.42
CA LEU A 131 -1.40 -0.31 13.16
C LEU A 131 -2.68 -1.13 13.37
N GLY A 132 -3.01 -1.44 14.61
CA GLY A 132 -4.26 -2.11 14.97
C GLY A 132 -5.39 -1.13 15.29
N ALA A 133 -6.64 -1.57 15.09
CA ALA A 133 -7.87 -0.83 15.40
C ALA A 133 -7.84 0.61 14.84
N PHE A 134 -7.46 0.75 13.58
CA PHE A 134 -7.35 2.05 12.94
C PHE A 134 -8.75 2.64 12.73
N SER A 135 -9.02 3.79 13.32
CA SER A 135 -10.25 4.56 13.10
C SER A 135 -9.90 6.04 13.13
N LYS A 136 -9.94 6.68 11.97
CA LYS A 136 -9.49 8.07 11.81
C LYS A 136 -10.45 8.86 10.93
N THR A 137 -10.66 10.10 11.34
CA THR A 137 -11.42 11.09 10.59
C THR A 137 -10.51 11.86 9.63
N ILE A 138 -11.05 12.27 8.50
CA ILE A 138 -10.42 13.20 7.57
C ILE A 138 -11.40 14.31 7.18
N ASN A 139 -10.92 15.55 7.08
CA ASN A 139 -11.64 16.72 6.64
C ASN A 139 -10.91 17.38 5.46
N LEU A 140 -11.50 17.35 4.27
CA LEU A 140 -10.94 17.91 3.04
C LEU A 140 -10.84 19.45 3.04
N ALA A 141 -11.46 20.13 4.01
CA ALA A 141 -11.39 21.58 4.16
C ALA A 141 -10.20 22.05 5.02
N THR A 142 -9.47 21.14 5.67
CA THR A 142 -8.29 21.45 6.48
C THR A 142 -7.02 20.91 5.85
N THR A 143 -5.86 21.42 6.27
CA THR A 143 -4.55 20.92 5.85
C THR A 143 -3.80 20.27 7.03
N GLY A 144 -2.90 19.33 6.72
CA GLY A 144 -2.12 18.57 7.69
C GLY A 144 -2.78 17.25 8.10
N ALA A 145 -2.36 16.70 9.25
CA ALA A 145 -2.86 15.41 9.73
C ALA A 145 -4.38 15.45 9.93
N GLY A 146 -5.11 14.53 9.28
CA GLY A 146 -6.56 14.51 9.23
C GLY A 146 -7.17 15.44 8.17
N GLY A 147 -6.38 15.97 7.23
CA GLY A 147 -6.87 16.79 6.12
C GLY A 147 -6.06 16.58 4.83
N MET A 148 -6.10 17.58 3.94
CA MET A 148 -5.25 17.64 2.75
C MET A 148 -3.78 17.84 3.13
N ASP A 149 -2.87 17.25 2.39
CA ASP A 149 -1.43 17.44 2.58
C ASP A 149 -1.01 18.87 2.27
N THR A 150 -1.62 19.47 1.24
CA THR A 150 -1.48 20.87 0.89
C THR A 150 -2.69 21.36 0.10
N GLY A 151 -2.89 22.68 0.08
CA GLY A 151 -3.92 23.32 -0.72
C GLY A 151 -5.34 22.86 -0.38
N SER A 152 -6.24 23.00 -1.37
CA SER A 152 -7.62 22.57 -1.28
C SER A 152 -7.85 21.25 -2.04
N ALA A 153 -8.85 20.49 -1.63
CA ALA A 153 -9.26 19.30 -2.37
C ALA A 153 -9.63 19.63 -3.83
N PRO A 154 -9.28 18.75 -4.79
CA PRO A 154 -9.55 18.99 -6.20
C PRO A 154 -11.06 19.09 -6.47
N LEU A 155 -11.45 19.96 -7.39
CA LEU A 155 -12.83 20.06 -7.87
C LEU A 155 -13.05 19.00 -8.96
N SER A 156 -14.10 18.18 -8.83
CA SER A 156 -14.45 17.11 -9.78
C SER A 156 -13.25 16.20 -10.13
N GLY A 157 -12.41 15.91 -9.13
CA GLY A 157 -11.19 15.12 -9.29
C GLY A 157 -11.16 13.94 -8.34
N TYR A 158 -9.96 13.60 -7.86
CA TYR A 158 -9.74 12.48 -6.96
C TYR A 158 -8.74 12.83 -5.86
N VAL A 159 -8.99 12.31 -4.66
CA VAL A 159 -8.05 12.35 -3.54
C VAL A 159 -7.60 10.95 -3.18
N ALA A 160 -6.30 10.78 -3.00
CA ALA A 160 -5.72 9.59 -2.41
C ALA A 160 -5.65 9.75 -0.89
N LEU A 161 -6.15 8.77 -0.16
CA LEU A 161 -6.12 8.74 1.30
C LEU A 161 -5.05 7.77 1.79
N TYR A 162 -4.13 8.29 2.59
CA TYR A 162 -3.06 7.54 3.22
C TYR A 162 -3.31 7.39 4.72
N ALA A 163 -3.03 6.21 5.28
CA ALA A 163 -2.67 6.13 6.70
C ALA A 163 -1.27 6.73 6.85
N ILE A 164 -1.07 7.58 7.84
CA ILE A 164 0.24 8.11 8.22
C ILE A 164 0.52 7.78 9.68
N TYR A 165 1.78 7.50 10.01
CA TYR A 165 2.24 7.11 11.34
C TYR A 165 3.52 7.83 11.73
N ASN A 166 3.57 8.28 12.98
CA ASN A 166 4.74 8.85 13.63
C ASN A 166 5.38 7.80 14.56
N PRO A 167 6.49 7.16 14.16
CA PRO A 167 7.13 6.12 14.95
C PRO A 167 7.72 6.59 16.29
N SER A 168 7.96 7.89 16.45
CA SER A 168 8.51 8.46 17.68
C SER A 168 7.46 8.67 18.76
N THR A 169 6.22 8.97 18.37
CA THR A 169 5.12 9.26 19.32
C THR A 169 4.04 8.19 19.35
N GLY A 170 4.01 7.29 18.36
CA GLY A 170 2.93 6.32 18.18
C GLY A 170 1.65 6.93 17.58
N ALA A 171 1.66 8.21 17.20
CA ALA A 171 0.49 8.87 16.65
C ALA A 171 0.18 8.39 15.22
N SER A 172 -1.10 8.21 14.91
CA SER A 172 -1.58 7.87 13.57
C SER A 172 -2.74 8.77 13.13
N ALA A 173 -2.81 9.04 11.83
CA ALA A 173 -3.83 9.88 11.21
C ALA A 173 -4.09 9.46 9.76
N LEU A 174 -5.07 10.10 9.12
CA LEU A 174 -5.21 10.08 7.66
C LEU A 174 -4.52 11.32 7.05
N LEU A 175 -4.12 11.21 5.79
CA LEU A 175 -3.66 12.33 4.99
C LEU A 175 -4.24 12.18 3.57
N ALA A 176 -4.84 13.24 3.05
CA ALA A 176 -5.35 13.28 1.68
C ALA A 176 -4.35 13.99 0.78
N THR A 177 -4.19 13.54 -0.47
CA THR A 177 -3.44 14.29 -1.49
C THR A 177 -4.18 14.23 -2.81
N ASN A 178 -4.00 15.25 -3.64
CA ASN A 178 -4.63 15.31 -4.95
C ASN A 178 -4.05 14.23 -5.88
N ALA A 179 -4.89 13.32 -6.34
CA ALA A 179 -4.53 12.20 -7.22
C ALA A 179 -5.20 12.30 -8.60
N THR A 180 -5.63 13.51 -8.98
CA THR A 180 -6.38 13.72 -10.23
C THR A 180 -5.49 13.58 -11.47
N ALA A 181 -4.27 14.10 -11.41
CA ALA A 181 -3.37 14.20 -12.55
C ALA A 181 -2.14 13.26 -12.48
N SER A 182 -1.98 12.54 -11.39
CA SER A 182 -0.87 11.61 -11.17
C SER A 182 -1.32 10.38 -10.40
N ILE A 183 -0.68 9.25 -10.67
CA ILE A 183 -0.90 8.01 -9.90
C ILE A 183 -0.36 8.23 -8.50
N ALA A 184 -1.21 8.02 -7.49
CA ALA A 184 -0.79 8.06 -6.10
C ALA A 184 0.07 6.82 -5.76
N PRO A 185 1.30 6.98 -5.27
CA PRO A 185 2.17 5.84 -4.91
C PRO A 185 1.67 5.09 -3.67
N ASN A 186 2.12 3.84 -3.45
CA ASN A 186 1.72 3.03 -2.29
C ASN A 186 2.24 3.57 -0.94
N ILE A 187 3.37 4.28 -0.98
CA ILE A 187 3.91 5.09 0.12
C ILE A 187 3.69 6.54 -0.27
N TYR A 188 3.23 7.38 0.66
CA TYR A 188 3.09 8.81 0.41
C TYR A 188 4.44 9.40 -0.01
N GLY A 189 4.50 9.91 -1.24
CA GLY A 189 5.73 10.45 -1.83
C GLY A 189 5.85 11.98 -1.77
N GLY A 190 4.88 12.67 -1.16
CA GLY A 190 4.81 14.14 -1.17
C GLY A 190 5.70 14.80 -0.10
N GLY A 191 6.16 16.02 -0.39
CA GLY A 191 7.01 16.80 0.52
C GLY A 191 6.29 17.47 1.69
N ASN A 192 4.97 17.28 1.83
CA ASN A 192 4.12 17.99 2.79
C ASN A 192 3.62 17.06 3.93
N ALA A 193 4.34 15.97 4.22
CA ALA A 193 3.99 15.11 5.34
C ALA A 193 4.01 15.91 6.66
N PRO A 194 2.98 15.79 7.52
CA PRO A 194 3.00 16.43 8.83
C PRO A 194 4.24 16.03 9.65
N ALA A 195 4.75 16.95 10.46
CA ALA A 195 6.01 16.76 11.18
C ALA A 195 6.02 15.46 12.02
N GLY A 196 7.08 14.66 11.85
CA GLY A 196 7.28 13.39 12.56
C GLY A 196 6.52 12.20 11.99
N TYR A 197 5.59 12.39 11.05
CA TYR A 197 4.93 11.29 10.34
C TYR A 197 5.81 10.81 9.19
N THR A 198 6.57 9.74 9.43
CA THR A 198 7.58 9.22 8.49
C THR A 198 7.21 7.89 7.85
N ALA A 199 6.14 7.24 8.31
CA ALA A 199 5.61 6.02 7.71
C ALA A 199 4.20 6.25 7.17
N SER A 200 3.87 5.61 6.04
CA SER A 200 2.55 5.72 5.43
C SER A 200 2.15 4.48 4.64
N ALA A 201 0.88 4.42 4.25
CA ALA A 201 0.38 3.48 3.25
C ALA A 201 -0.88 4.03 2.56
N LEU A 202 -0.98 3.86 1.24
CA LEU A 202 -2.19 4.19 0.47
C LEU A 202 -3.34 3.25 0.86
N LEU A 203 -4.49 3.82 1.24
CA LEU A 203 -5.68 3.07 1.64
C LEU A 203 -6.77 3.09 0.57
N THR A 204 -7.00 4.24 -0.06
CA THR A 204 -8.00 4.35 -1.13
C THR A 204 -7.76 5.60 -1.96
N VAL A 205 -8.41 5.67 -3.12
CA VAL A 205 -8.47 6.85 -3.99
C VAL A 205 -9.93 7.07 -4.33
N VAL A 206 -10.48 8.20 -3.92
CA VAL A 206 -11.91 8.48 -3.97
C VAL A 206 -12.22 9.78 -4.71
N PRO A 207 -13.36 9.89 -5.40
CA PRO A 207 -13.67 11.08 -6.19
C PRO A 207 -14.21 12.21 -5.34
N THR A 208 -14.04 13.43 -5.85
CA THR A 208 -14.61 14.65 -5.29
C THR A 208 -15.74 15.22 -6.16
N THR A 209 -16.57 16.05 -5.54
CA THR A 209 -17.60 16.85 -6.21
C THR A 209 -17.00 18.12 -6.82
N ALA A 210 -17.79 18.86 -7.59
CA ALA A 210 -17.41 20.19 -8.10
C ALA A 210 -17.11 21.22 -6.99
N GLY A 211 -17.48 20.94 -5.74
CA GLY A 211 -17.16 21.76 -4.56
C GLY A 211 -15.97 21.24 -3.73
N GLY A 212 -15.23 20.24 -4.20
CA GLY A 212 -14.09 19.67 -3.46
C GLY A 212 -14.48 18.79 -2.26
N LEU A 213 -15.74 18.38 -2.17
CA LEU A 213 -16.23 17.44 -1.14
C LEU A 213 -16.10 16.00 -1.61
N PHE A 214 -15.98 15.02 -0.70
CA PHE A 214 -16.19 13.62 -1.05
C PHE A 214 -17.57 13.44 -1.68
N VAL A 215 -17.66 12.62 -2.72
CA VAL A 215 -18.98 12.18 -3.22
C VAL A 215 -19.60 11.14 -2.30
N PRO A 216 -20.92 10.89 -2.39
CA PRO A 216 -21.51 9.70 -1.78
C PRO A 216 -20.85 8.42 -2.31
N LEU A 217 -20.27 7.63 -1.40
CA LEU A 217 -19.48 6.45 -1.74
C LEU A 217 -19.40 5.45 -0.59
N ASN A 218 -19.02 4.22 -0.94
CA ASN A 218 -18.56 3.20 -0.01
C ASN A 218 -17.20 2.70 -0.45
N VAL A 219 -16.26 2.62 0.47
CA VAL A 219 -15.00 1.90 0.33
C VAL A 219 -15.10 0.64 1.17
N LEU A 220 -14.82 -0.50 0.56
CA LEU A 220 -14.64 -1.79 1.22
C LEU A 220 -13.35 -2.38 0.67
N ASP A 221 -12.34 -2.49 1.52
CA ASP A 221 -10.98 -2.87 1.14
C ASP A 221 -10.44 -1.99 0.00
N ARG A 222 -10.14 -2.61 -1.16
CA ARG A 222 -9.65 -1.93 -2.36
C ARG A 222 -10.77 -1.57 -3.34
N THR A 223 -12.02 -1.88 -3.01
CA THR A 223 -13.20 -1.65 -3.85
C THR A 223 -13.89 -0.36 -3.44
N ILE A 224 -14.15 0.51 -4.42
CA ILE A 224 -14.86 1.77 -4.24
C ILE A 224 -16.15 1.69 -5.04
N ARG A 225 -17.28 1.95 -4.39
CA ARG A 225 -18.60 2.10 -5.02
C ARG A 225 -19.08 3.53 -4.87
N THR A 226 -19.63 4.10 -5.95
CA THR A 226 -20.12 5.47 -6.02
C THR A 226 -21.50 5.50 -6.69
N GLY A 227 -22.17 6.66 -6.67
CA GLY A 227 -23.29 6.89 -7.59
C GLY A 227 -22.85 6.80 -9.06
N VAL A 228 -23.80 6.60 -9.97
CA VAL A 228 -23.50 6.43 -11.41
C VAL A 228 -22.81 7.68 -11.96
N ARG A 229 -21.67 7.48 -12.60
CA ARG A 229 -20.89 8.50 -13.31
C ARG A 229 -20.77 8.10 -14.78
N ALA A 230 -20.80 9.07 -15.68
CA ALA A 230 -20.83 8.83 -17.13
C ALA A 230 -19.64 9.48 -17.86
N THR A 231 -19.17 8.83 -18.92
CA THR A 231 -18.31 9.47 -19.93
C THR A 231 -19.14 10.32 -20.89
N ALA A 232 -18.48 11.09 -21.75
CA ALA A 232 -19.15 11.68 -22.91
C ALA A 232 -19.70 10.58 -23.84
N ASN A 233 -20.79 10.90 -24.54
CA ASN A 233 -21.36 10.02 -25.57
C ASN A 233 -20.43 9.94 -26.78
N ILE A 234 -20.40 8.77 -27.40
CA ILE A 234 -19.60 8.47 -28.58
C ILE A 234 -20.53 8.09 -29.72
N SER A 235 -20.39 8.71 -30.89
CA SER A 235 -21.22 8.41 -32.07
C SER A 235 -20.45 7.80 -33.23
N THR A 236 -19.13 7.67 -33.11
CA THR A 236 -18.25 7.15 -34.15
C THR A 236 -18.35 5.64 -34.23
N GLN A 237 -18.78 5.11 -35.38
CA GLN A 237 -18.74 3.68 -35.66
C GLN A 237 -17.33 3.29 -36.11
N THR A 238 -16.83 2.13 -35.67
CA THR A 238 -15.48 1.66 -36.00
C THR A 238 -15.37 0.14 -35.94
N SER A 239 -14.62 -0.42 -36.89
CA SER A 239 -14.23 -1.84 -36.94
C SER A 239 -12.82 -2.10 -36.38
N SER A 240 -12.06 -1.05 -36.11
CA SER A 240 -10.73 -1.12 -35.48
C SER A 240 -10.76 -0.48 -34.10
N PRO A 241 -10.09 -1.05 -33.08
CA PRO A 241 -10.15 -0.53 -31.71
C PRO A 241 -9.70 0.93 -31.59
N ILE A 242 -10.57 1.80 -31.06
CA ILE A 242 -10.27 3.19 -30.72
C ILE A 242 -10.34 3.35 -29.19
N SER A 243 -9.46 4.16 -28.60
CA SER A 243 -9.45 4.38 -27.15
C SER A 243 -10.64 5.21 -26.66
N ILE A 244 -11.04 4.94 -25.43
CA ILE A 244 -12.02 5.68 -24.64
C ILE A 244 -11.34 6.08 -23.34
N SER A 245 -11.38 7.38 -23.03
CA SER A 245 -10.94 7.86 -21.73
C SER A 245 -12.04 7.69 -20.69
N LEU A 246 -11.68 7.06 -19.58
CA LEU A 246 -12.53 6.87 -18.39
C LEU A 246 -12.18 7.86 -17.27
N SER A 247 -11.38 8.89 -17.55
CA SER A 247 -10.90 9.86 -16.54
C SER A 247 -12.01 10.58 -15.77
N ALA A 248 -13.19 10.75 -16.38
CA ALA A 248 -14.37 11.33 -15.73
C ALA A 248 -15.04 10.41 -14.69
N ILE A 249 -14.77 9.10 -14.73
CA ILE A 249 -15.52 8.09 -13.97
C ILE A 249 -14.65 7.21 -13.05
N VAL A 250 -13.35 7.06 -13.32
CA VAL A 250 -12.40 6.34 -12.46
C VAL A 250 -11.07 7.10 -12.26
N PRO A 251 -10.35 6.94 -11.13
CA PRO A 251 -9.04 7.54 -10.91
C PRO A 251 -7.93 6.85 -11.71
N LEU A 252 -6.76 7.50 -11.82
CA LEU A 252 -5.55 6.93 -12.43
C LEU A 252 -5.06 5.65 -11.71
N ASN A 253 -5.33 5.54 -10.41
CA ASN A 253 -4.98 4.36 -9.61
C ASN A 253 -5.90 3.16 -9.84
N ALA A 254 -7.05 3.33 -10.52
CA ALA A 254 -7.97 2.23 -10.74
C ALA A 254 -7.35 1.19 -11.68
N ARG A 255 -7.45 -0.08 -11.27
CA ARG A 255 -6.96 -1.23 -12.03
C ARG A 255 -8.08 -2.07 -12.61
N LYS A 256 -9.27 -1.99 -12.03
CA LYS A 256 -10.50 -2.61 -12.55
C LYS A 256 -11.69 -1.70 -12.38
N THR A 257 -12.71 -1.88 -13.21
CA THR A 257 -13.98 -1.15 -13.09
C THR A 257 -15.15 -2.04 -13.48
N SER A 258 -16.32 -1.74 -12.91
CA SER A 258 -17.60 -2.19 -13.49
C SER A 258 -18.08 -1.10 -14.45
N LEU A 259 -18.53 -1.47 -15.64
CA LEU A 259 -19.10 -0.55 -16.61
C LEU A 259 -20.53 -0.95 -16.92
N VAL A 260 -21.41 0.02 -17.14
CA VAL A 260 -22.65 -0.20 -17.87
C VAL A 260 -22.49 0.45 -19.23
N VAL A 261 -22.61 -0.36 -20.27
CA VAL A 261 -22.40 0.03 -21.66
C VAL A 261 -23.74 -0.02 -22.37
N ASN A 262 -24.15 1.12 -22.93
CA ASN A 262 -25.30 1.19 -23.81
C ASN A 262 -24.82 1.51 -25.23
N CYS A 263 -25.25 0.72 -26.21
CA CYS A 263 -25.01 0.96 -27.62
C CYS A 263 -26.34 0.95 -28.35
N ALA A 264 -26.66 2.02 -29.07
CA ALA A 264 -27.92 2.20 -29.76
C ALA A 264 -27.71 2.76 -31.18
N GLY A 265 -28.64 2.44 -32.07
CA GLY A 265 -28.74 3.01 -33.42
C GLY A 265 -30.03 3.82 -33.58
N SER A 266 -30.02 4.80 -34.48
CA SER A 266 -31.23 5.57 -34.80
C SER A 266 -32.24 4.80 -35.65
N THR A 267 -31.87 3.63 -36.18
CA THR A 267 -32.75 2.73 -36.92
C THR A 267 -32.52 1.28 -36.51
N ALA A 268 -33.52 0.41 -36.72
CA ALA A 268 -33.38 -1.01 -36.45
C ALA A 268 -32.39 -1.66 -37.42
N GLY A 269 -31.42 -2.41 -36.88
CA GLY A 269 -30.42 -3.12 -37.66
C GLY A 269 -29.52 -3.98 -36.78
N SER A 270 -28.37 -4.40 -37.32
CA SER A 270 -27.32 -5.01 -36.49
C SER A 270 -26.75 -3.95 -35.55
N VAL A 271 -26.76 -4.23 -34.25
CA VAL A 271 -26.13 -3.39 -33.22
C VAL A 271 -25.08 -4.22 -32.52
N PHE A 272 -23.85 -3.74 -32.49
CA PHE A 272 -22.77 -4.33 -31.71
C PHE A 272 -21.89 -3.27 -31.05
N CYS A 273 -21.35 -3.61 -29.89
CA CYS A 273 -20.31 -2.88 -29.20
C CYS A 273 -19.40 -3.88 -28.51
N ASN A 274 -18.11 -3.79 -28.77
CA ASN A 274 -17.09 -4.53 -28.06
C ASN A 274 -16.29 -3.54 -27.23
N ILE A 275 -16.07 -3.84 -25.95
CA ILE A 275 -15.11 -3.16 -25.10
C ILE A 275 -13.92 -4.08 -24.92
N TYR A 276 -12.71 -3.54 -25.05
CA TYR A 276 -11.45 -4.25 -24.89
C TYR A 276 -10.61 -3.59 -23.80
N GLU A 277 -9.87 -4.42 -23.06
CA GLU A 277 -8.93 -3.98 -22.04
C GLU A 277 -7.59 -3.51 -22.63
N THR A 278 -7.32 -3.80 -23.89
CA THR A 278 -6.12 -3.33 -24.62
C THR A 278 -6.44 -3.04 -26.09
N ILE A 279 -5.57 -2.26 -26.75
CA ILE A 279 -5.67 -1.97 -28.19
C ILE A 279 -5.59 -3.22 -29.08
N ASN A 280 -4.95 -4.30 -28.60
CA ASN A 280 -4.76 -5.53 -29.36
C ASN A 280 -5.96 -6.49 -29.26
N GLY A 281 -7.08 -6.06 -28.68
CA GLY A 281 -8.29 -6.86 -28.55
C GLY A 281 -8.29 -7.85 -27.38
N VAL A 282 -7.32 -7.78 -26.47
CA VAL A 282 -7.29 -8.59 -25.25
C VAL A 282 -8.39 -8.15 -24.29
N GLY A 283 -9.02 -9.10 -23.59
CA GLY A 283 -10.08 -8.82 -22.63
C GLY A 283 -11.35 -8.28 -23.30
N GLN A 284 -11.79 -8.92 -24.38
CA GLN A 284 -13.00 -8.51 -25.10
C GLN A 284 -14.26 -8.82 -24.28
N HIS A 285 -15.10 -7.80 -24.13
CA HIS A 285 -16.49 -7.90 -23.68
C HIS A 285 -17.40 -7.51 -24.85
N GLN A 286 -18.27 -8.41 -25.28
CA GLN A 286 -19.09 -8.22 -26.49
C GLN A 286 -20.57 -8.06 -26.16
N LEU A 287 -21.17 -7.00 -26.68
CA LEU A 287 -22.62 -6.79 -26.77
C LEU A 287 -22.99 -6.85 -28.26
N ALA A 288 -23.87 -7.76 -28.67
CA ALA A 288 -24.35 -7.80 -30.05
C ALA A 288 -25.77 -8.33 -30.17
N SER A 289 -26.54 -7.79 -31.12
CA SER A 289 -27.87 -8.30 -31.46
C SER A 289 -28.23 -7.93 -32.90
N ASN A 290 -29.10 -8.74 -33.51
CA ASN A 290 -29.60 -8.50 -34.85
C ASN A 290 -30.97 -9.18 -35.04
N PRO A 291 -32.05 -8.45 -35.40
CA PRO A 291 -32.16 -6.99 -35.49
C PRO A 291 -32.48 -6.34 -34.13
N ASN A 292 -31.99 -5.13 -33.87
CA ASN A 292 -32.33 -4.34 -32.68
C ASN A 292 -32.08 -2.83 -32.92
N THR A 293 -32.61 -1.97 -32.05
CA THR A 293 -32.33 -0.53 -32.01
C THR A 293 -31.38 -0.14 -30.88
N GLY A 294 -31.17 -0.99 -29.88
CA GLY A 294 -30.19 -0.74 -28.83
C GLY A 294 -30.02 -1.88 -27.83
N LEU A 295 -28.89 -1.85 -27.14
CA LEU A 295 -28.44 -2.84 -26.18
C LEU A 295 -27.87 -2.15 -24.94
N THR A 296 -28.03 -2.79 -23.79
CA THR A 296 -27.37 -2.38 -22.54
C THR A 296 -26.88 -3.61 -21.81
N GLU A 297 -25.62 -3.59 -21.37
CA GLU A 297 -25.04 -4.66 -20.55
C GLU A 297 -24.16 -4.08 -19.45
N THR A 298 -24.10 -4.78 -18.32
CA THR A 298 -23.16 -4.52 -17.25
C THR A 298 -21.92 -5.40 -17.44
N LEU A 299 -20.78 -4.78 -17.64
CA LEU A 299 -19.48 -5.43 -17.70
C LEU A 299 -18.83 -5.37 -16.32
N GLU A 300 -18.62 -6.51 -15.70
CA GLU A 300 -17.90 -6.61 -14.42
C GLU A 300 -16.43 -6.95 -14.64
N ASN A 301 -15.58 -6.53 -13.70
CA ASN A 301 -14.14 -6.85 -13.67
C ASN A 301 -13.36 -6.45 -14.93
N VAL A 302 -13.76 -5.36 -15.61
CA VAL A 302 -13.01 -4.82 -16.75
C VAL A 302 -11.65 -4.34 -16.25
N CYS A 303 -10.56 -5.01 -16.63
CA CYS A 303 -9.22 -4.65 -16.23
C CYS A 303 -8.69 -3.47 -17.05
N MET A 304 -7.89 -2.62 -16.42
CA MET A 304 -7.28 -1.44 -17.05
C MET A 304 -5.76 -1.49 -16.90
N PRO A 305 -5.04 -2.22 -17.77
CA PRO A 305 -3.57 -2.21 -17.79
C PRO A 305 -3.00 -0.82 -18.13
N SER A 306 -3.71 -0.06 -18.97
CA SER A 306 -3.45 1.37 -19.17
C SER A 306 -4.42 2.19 -18.29
N PRO A 307 -3.92 3.09 -17.44
CA PRO A 307 -4.76 3.89 -16.56
C PRO A 307 -5.90 4.59 -17.32
N GLN A 308 -7.12 4.52 -16.75
CA GLN A 308 -8.31 5.21 -17.25
C GLN A 308 -8.61 4.98 -18.75
N THR A 309 -8.20 3.85 -19.33
CA THR A 309 -8.37 3.62 -20.77
C THR A 309 -8.94 2.23 -21.04
N VAL A 310 -9.98 2.19 -21.87
CA VAL A 310 -10.48 1.00 -22.56
C VAL A 310 -10.54 1.30 -24.05
N TRP A 311 -10.76 0.29 -24.87
CA TRP A 311 -10.89 0.45 -26.33
C TRP A 311 -12.22 -0.10 -26.80
N TYR A 312 -12.75 0.41 -27.91
CA TYR A 312 -13.99 -0.11 -28.47
C TYR A 312 -13.95 -0.33 -29.97
N THR A 313 -14.78 -1.27 -30.40
CA THR A 313 -15.34 -1.33 -31.75
C THR A 313 -16.85 -1.33 -31.63
N ALA A 314 -17.55 -0.60 -32.49
CA ALA A 314 -19.00 -0.53 -32.42
C ALA A 314 -19.60 -0.16 -33.76
N GLY A 315 -20.82 -0.65 -33.99
CA GLY A 315 -21.61 -0.34 -35.16
C GLY A 315 -23.09 -0.54 -34.90
N ALA A 316 -23.93 0.27 -35.54
CA ALA A 316 -25.37 0.25 -35.38
C ALA A 316 -26.08 0.72 -36.65
N GLY A 317 -27.35 0.36 -36.81
CA GLY A 317 -28.21 0.92 -37.86
C GLY A 317 -28.36 2.43 -37.69
N GLY A 318 -28.07 3.19 -38.75
CA GLY A 318 -28.19 4.65 -38.74
C GLY A 318 -27.09 5.34 -37.91
N THR A 319 -27.45 6.37 -37.15
CA THR A 319 -26.52 7.08 -36.24
C THR A 319 -26.36 6.30 -34.95
N MET A 320 -25.12 5.99 -34.58
CA MET A 320 -24.81 5.27 -33.34
C MET A 320 -24.75 6.23 -32.15
N THR A 321 -25.17 5.75 -30.98
CA THR A 321 -24.86 6.35 -29.67
C THR A 321 -24.31 5.27 -28.76
N LEU A 322 -23.09 5.47 -28.27
CA LEU A 322 -22.44 4.67 -27.24
C LEU A 322 -22.28 5.53 -25.99
N SER A 323 -22.87 5.08 -24.88
CA SER A 323 -22.70 5.71 -23.57
C SER A 323 -22.13 4.71 -22.58
N ILE A 324 -21.14 5.14 -21.81
CA ILE A 324 -20.47 4.32 -20.80
C ILE A 324 -20.61 4.98 -19.45
N THR A 325 -21.05 4.21 -18.47
CA THR A 325 -21.15 4.65 -17.09
C THR A 325 -20.46 3.68 -16.16
N SER A 326 -20.05 4.13 -14.98
CA SER A 326 -19.53 3.28 -13.90
C SER A 326 -20.17 3.68 -12.58
N SER A 327 -20.35 2.69 -11.72
CA SER A 327 -20.77 2.85 -10.32
C SER A 327 -19.68 2.41 -9.34
N GLY A 328 -18.46 2.14 -9.83
CA GLY A 328 -17.36 1.76 -8.96
C GLY A 328 -16.15 1.14 -9.67
N TYR A 329 -15.06 1.06 -8.92
CA TYR A 329 -13.76 0.60 -9.38
C TYR A 329 -12.95 -0.05 -8.25
N GLU A 330 -11.87 -0.72 -8.62
CA GLU A 330 -10.92 -1.35 -7.70
C GLU A 330 -9.50 -0.84 -7.96
N LEU A 331 -8.70 -0.74 -6.90
CA LEU A 331 -7.29 -0.31 -6.91
C LEU A 331 -6.34 -1.51 -6.95
#